data_AF-A0A9X1TX06-F1
#
_entry.id   AF-A0A9X1TX06-F1
#
_cell.length_a   1.000
_cell.length_b   1.000
_cell.length_c   1.000
_cell.angle_alpha   90.00
_cell.angle_beta   90.00
_cell.angle_gamma   90.00
#
_symmetry.space_group_name_H-M   'P 1'
#
loop_
_entity.id
_entity.type
_entity.pdbx_description
1 polymer ?
#
loop_
_entity_poly.entity_id
_entity_poly.type
_entity_poly.pdbx_seq_one_letter_code
_entity_poly.pdbx_strand_id
1 'polypeptide(L)'
;MPNGVTPELLNFIITLCQLMLIAFGILIAGAAVVYSTMFWKGNFSGASIARILQQTDIPKLATIILIVLAASLLGLLGVIAGEAVIALLSGIAGYVLGNRAAPKESAAD
;
A
#
# COMPACT_ATOMS: atom_id res chain seq x y z
N MET A 1 0.20 -11.99 -33.22
CA MET A 1 0.55 -11.02 -32.15
C MET A 1 1.04 -11.84 -30.95
N PRO A 2 2.28 -11.68 -30.46
CA PRO A 2 2.97 -12.78 -29.76
C PRO A 2 2.52 -13.07 -28.33
N ASN A 3 1.66 -12.27 -27.69
CA ASN A 3 1.47 -12.36 -26.23
C ASN A 3 0.02 -12.53 -25.73
N GLY A 4 -0.98 -12.81 -26.58
CA GLY A 4 -2.37 -12.98 -26.12
C GLY A 4 -3.02 -11.73 -25.47
N VAL A 5 -2.28 -10.61 -25.39
CA VAL A 5 -2.78 -9.32 -24.89
C VAL A 5 -3.67 -8.71 -25.95
N THR A 6 -4.96 -8.65 -25.68
CA THR A 6 -5.92 -7.95 -26.53
C THR A 6 -5.75 -6.43 -26.37
N PRO A 7 -6.07 -5.63 -27.41
CA PRO A 7 -6.05 -4.17 -27.29
C PRO A 7 -6.96 -3.64 -26.18
N GLU A 8 -8.06 -4.36 -25.89
CA GLU A 8 -8.97 -4.05 -24.77
C GLU A 8 -8.30 -4.25 -23.41
N LEU A 9 -7.57 -5.36 -23.21
CA LEU A 9 -6.82 -5.62 -21.99
C LEU A 9 -5.72 -4.57 -21.76
N LEU A 10 -5.04 -4.17 -22.83
CA LEU A 10 -3.99 -3.15 -22.76
C LEU A 10 -4.56 -1.78 -22.35
N ASN A 11 -5.70 -1.38 -22.92
CA ASN A 11 -6.39 -0.16 -22.51
C ASN A 11 -6.86 -0.23 -21.05
N PHE A 12 -7.39 -1.37 -20.62
CA PHE A 12 -7.78 -1.59 -19.23
C PHE A 12 -6.60 -1.42 -18.27
N ILE A 13 -5.45 -2.05 -18.56
CA ILE A 13 -4.23 -1.95 -17.75
C ILE A 13 -3.75 -0.50 -17.67
N ILE A 14 -3.75 0.24 -18.79
CA ILE A 14 -3.34 1.65 -18.81
C ILE A 14 -4.28 2.50 -17.94
N THR A 15 -5.60 2.35 -18.08
CA THR A 15 -6.57 3.08 -17.26
C THR A 15 -6.41 2.76 -15.78
N LEU A 16 -6.20 1.48 -15.45
CA LEU A 16 -5.98 1.02 -14.09
C LEU A 16 -4.69 1.64 -13.50
N CYS A 17 -3.58 1.61 -14.24
CA CYS A 17 -2.33 2.27 -13.84
C CYS A 17 -2.52 3.78 -13.62
N GLN A 18 -3.27 4.46 -14.48
CA GLN A 18 -3.55 5.89 -14.35
C GLN A 18 -4.37 6.19 -13.09
N LEU A 19 -5.44 5.45 -12.83
CA LEU A 19 -6.25 5.60 -11.62
C LEU A 19 -5.43 5.34 -10.35
N MET A 20 -4.52 4.35 -10.40
CA MET A 20 -3.62 4.07 -9.28
C MET A 20 -2.63 5.19 -9.02
N LEU A 21 -2.03 5.77 -10.06
CA LEU A 21 -1.14 6.93 -9.91
C LEU A 21 -1.88 8.12 -9.31
N ILE A 22 -3.12 8.34 -9.72
CA ILE A 22 -3.98 9.40 -9.15
C ILE A 22 -4.26 9.11 -7.67
N ALA A 23 -4.66 7.89 -7.33
CA ALA A 23 -4.93 7.49 -5.93
C ALA A 23 -3.68 7.63 -5.06
N PHE A 24 -2.51 7.22 -5.56
CA PHE A 24 -1.23 7.39 -4.89
C PHE A 24 -0.88 8.86 -4.69
N GLY A 25 -1.10 9.71 -5.71
CA GLY A 25 -0.94 11.15 -5.62
C GLY A 25 -1.82 11.79 -4.54
N ILE A 26 -3.09 11.37 -4.45
CA ILE A 26 -4.02 11.82 -3.40
C ILE A 26 -3.52 11.40 -2.02
N LEU A 27 -3.00 10.18 -1.88
CA LEU A 27 -2.48 9.67 -0.61
C LEU A 27 -1.24 10.46 -0.16
N ILE A 28 -0.29 10.71 -1.07
CA ILE A 28 0.87 11.55 -0.81
C ILE A 28 0.45 12.98 -0.46
N ALA A 29 -0.49 13.56 -1.20
CA ALA A 29 -0.99 14.91 -0.92
C ALA A 29 -1.64 14.99 0.46
N GLY A 30 -2.46 14.00 0.82
CA GLY A 30 -3.07 13.89 2.15
C GLY A 30 -2.00 13.79 3.25
N ALA A 31 -1.01 12.92 3.08
CA ALA A 31 0.12 12.81 4.00
C ALA A 31 0.89 14.13 4.11
N ALA A 32 1.20 14.78 2.98
CA ALA A 32 1.91 16.05 2.95
C ALA A 32 1.16 17.16 3.69
N VAL A 33 -0.18 17.24 3.54
CA VAL A 33 -1.02 18.19 4.28
C VAL A 33 -0.99 17.90 5.78
N VAL A 34 -1.13 16.64 6.18
CA VAL A 34 -1.09 16.23 7.60
C VAL A 34 0.28 16.56 8.21
N TYR A 35 1.38 16.20 7.54
CA TYR A 35 2.72 16.53 8.01
C TYR A 35 2.98 18.03 8.03
N SER A 36 2.52 18.78 7.03
CA SER A 36 2.70 20.24 6.96
C SER A 36 1.91 20.96 8.05
N THR A 37 0.67 20.55 8.31
CA THR A 37 -0.16 21.14 9.38
C THR A 37 0.39 20.79 10.76
N MET A 38 0.90 19.57 10.95
CA MET A 38 1.55 19.14 12.18
C MET A 38 2.86 19.90 12.41
N PHE A 39 3.63 20.16 11.35
CA PHE A 39 4.85 20.99 11.41
C PHE A 39 4.55 22.45 11.74
N TRP A 40 3.50 23.04 11.17
CA TRP A 40 3.15 24.44 11.42
C TRP A 40 2.60 24.65 12.85
N LYS A 41 1.84 23.70 13.39
CA LYS A 41 1.28 23.78 14.74
C LYS A 41 2.20 23.28 15.85
N GLY A 42 3.21 22.47 15.54
CA GLY A 42 4.07 21.83 16.52
C GLY A 42 5.51 22.34 16.47
N ASN A 43 6.04 22.72 17.63
CA ASN A 43 7.43 23.13 17.81
C ASN A 43 8.37 21.90 17.76
N PHE A 44 8.39 21.19 16.63
CA PHE A 44 8.99 19.87 16.53
C PHE A 44 10.50 19.93 16.26
N SER A 45 11.27 19.62 17.30
CA SER A 45 12.63 19.07 17.15
C SER A 45 12.58 17.83 16.24
N GLY A 46 13.57 17.65 15.35
CA GLY A 46 13.63 16.53 14.39
C GLY A 46 13.46 15.14 15.02
N ALA A 47 13.75 14.99 16.32
CA ALA A 47 13.49 13.77 17.09
C ALA A 47 12.01 13.38 17.16
N SER A 48 11.09 14.34 17.13
CA SER A 48 9.65 14.06 17.18
C SER A 48 9.06 13.64 15.83
N ILE A 49 9.58 14.16 14.72
CA ILE A 49 9.18 13.74 13.38
C ILE A 49 9.56 12.26 13.16
N ALA A 50 10.78 11.88 13.55
CA ALA A 50 11.21 10.49 13.53
C ALA A 50 10.32 9.59 14.39
N ARG A 51 9.89 10.05 15.56
CA ARG A 51 8.99 9.31 16.45
C ARG A 51 7.58 9.15 15.88
N ILE A 52 7.06 10.18 15.21
CA ILE A 52 5.75 10.13 14.52
C ILE A 52 5.80 9.15 13.34
N LEU A 53 6.87 9.19 12.53
CA LEU A 53 7.10 8.26 11.42
C LEU A 53 7.29 6.81 11.90
N GLN A 54 7.90 6.60 13.07
CA GLN A 54 8.01 5.28 13.69
C GLN A 54 6.69 4.80 14.30
N GLN A 55 5.84 5.71 14.78
CA GLN A 55 4.54 5.36 15.36
C GLN A 55 3.43 5.17 14.32
N THR A 56 3.56 5.78 13.15
CA THR A 56 2.62 5.56 12.06
C THR A 56 3.06 4.38 11.20
N ASP A 57 2.24 3.33 11.13
CA ASP A 57 2.37 2.23 10.15
C ASP A 57 2.17 2.71 8.68
N ILE A 58 2.13 4.02 8.42
CA ILE A 58 1.88 4.61 7.10
C ILE A 58 2.93 4.18 6.07
N PRO A 59 4.26 4.22 6.32
CA PRO A 59 5.26 3.78 5.35
C PRO A 59 5.09 2.29 5.02
N LYS A 60 4.84 1.48 6.06
CA LYS A 60 4.62 0.05 5.97
C LYS A 60 3.38 -0.28 5.13
N LEU A 61 2.25 0.39 5.39
CA LEU A 61 1.02 0.24 4.60
C LEU A 61 1.19 0.70 3.16
N ALA A 62 1.92 1.80 2.91
CA ALA A 62 2.22 2.27 1.56
C ALA A 62 3.04 1.23 0.77
N THR A 63 4.05 0.61 1.40
CA THR A 63 4.83 -0.48 0.79
C THR A 63 3.95 -1.70 0.49
N ILE A 64 3.07 -2.08 1.42
CA ILE A 64 2.14 -3.20 1.21
C ILE A 64 1.21 -2.94 0.02
N ILE A 65 0.65 -1.72 -0.07
CA ILE A 65 -0.20 -1.31 -1.18
C ILE A 65 0.58 -1.43 -2.51
N LEU A 66 1.83 -0.94 -2.57
CA LEU A 66 2.67 -1.08 -3.76
C LEU A 66 2.91 -2.53 -4.17
N ILE A 67 3.14 -3.44 -3.22
CA ILE A 67 3.35 -4.86 -3.51
C ILE A 67 2.08 -5.51 -4.08
N VAL A 68 0.91 -5.26 -3.47
CA VAL A 68 -0.40 -5.75 -3.93
C VAL A 68 -0.65 -5.31 -5.38
N LEU A 69 -0.33 -4.06 -5.67
CA LEU A 69 -0.49 -3.44 -6.98
C LEU A 69 0.42 -4.05 -8.03
N ALA A 70 1.71 -4.21 -7.72
CA ALA A 70 2.67 -4.85 -8.61
C ALA A 70 2.29 -6.31 -8.92
N ALA A 71 1.88 -7.07 -7.90
CA ALA A 71 1.43 -8.45 -8.08
C ALA A 71 0.16 -8.53 -8.95
N SER A 72 -0.78 -7.62 -8.76
CA SER A 72 -2.01 -7.57 -9.57
C SER A 72 -1.71 -7.27 -11.05
N LEU A 73 -0.79 -6.33 -11.33
CA LEU A 73 -0.36 -6.01 -12.69
C LEU A 73 0.40 -7.16 -13.34
N LEU A 74 1.31 -7.80 -12.61
CA LEU A 74 2.05 -8.97 -13.10
C LEU A 74 1.11 -10.15 -13.40
N GLY A 75 0.07 -10.34 -12.58
CA GLY A 75 -0.99 -11.32 -12.82
C GLY A 75 -1.80 -11.01 -14.07
N LEU A 76 -2.22 -9.75 -14.27
CA LEU A 76 -2.96 -9.30 -15.45
C LEU A 76 -2.16 -9.43 -16.74
N LEU A 77 -0.83 -9.23 -16.68
CA LEU A 77 0.07 -9.40 -17.81
C LEU A 77 0.43 -10.88 -18.09
N GLY A 78 -0.08 -11.81 -17.28
CA GLY A 78 0.23 -13.24 -17.40
C GLY A 78 1.69 -13.59 -17.10
N VAL A 79 2.44 -12.69 -16.46
CA VAL A 79 3.85 -12.90 -16.11
C VAL A 79 3.98 -13.88 -14.94
N ILE A 80 2.98 -13.92 -14.07
CA ILE A 80 2.89 -14.85 -12.94
C ILE A 80 1.55 -15.59 -12.98
N ALA A 81 1.56 -16.84 -12.51
CA ALA A 81 0.35 -17.65 -12.40
C ALA A 81 -0.67 -16.99 -11.44
N GLY A 82 -1.97 -17.07 -11.75
CA GLY A 82 -3.03 -16.45 -10.94
C GLY A 82 -3.05 -16.95 -9.50
N GLU A 83 -2.69 -18.22 -9.30
CA GLU A 83 -2.53 -18.87 -8.00
C GLU A 83 -1.44 -18.18 -7.15
N ALA A 84 -0.35 -17.73 -7.78
CA ALA A 84 0.72 -17.00 -7.11
C ALA A 84 0.25 -15.61 -6.64
N VAL A 85 -0.60 -14.94 -7.44
CA VAL A 85 -1.22 -13.66 -7.05
C VAL A 85 -2.11 -13.87 -5.83
N ILE A 86 -2.99 -14.89 -5.85
CA ILE A 86 -3.92 -15.19 -4.76
C ILE A 86 -3.15 -15.52 -3.47
N ALA A 87 -2.10 -16.34 -3.55
CA ALA A 87 -1.26 -16.68 -2.41
C ALA A 87 -0.57 -15.44 -1.81
N LEU A 88 -0.08 -14.54 -2.66
CA LEU A 88 0.58 -13.30 -2.25
C LEU A 88 -0.42 -12.32 -1.59
N LEU A 89 -1.60 -12.14 -2.17
CA LEU A 89 -2.66 -11.31 -1.60
C LEU A 89 -3.18 -11.88 -0.27
N SER A 90 -3.33 -13.20 -0.16
CA SER A 90 -3.73 -13.88 1.08
C SER A 90 -2.67 -13.71 2.18
N GLY A 91 -1.38 -13.83 1.84
CA GLY A 91 -0.29 -13.59 2.78
C GLY A 91 -0.26 -12.15 3.30
N ILE A 92 -0.49 -11.17 2.41
CA ILE A 92 -0.60 -9.76 2.79
C ILE A 92 -1.83 -9.51 3.65
N ALA A 93 -2.99 -10.08 3.31
CA ALA A 93 -4.21 -9.96 4.12
C ALA A 93 -3.99 -10.54 5.53
N GLY A 94 -3.36 -11.72 5.64
CA GLY A 94 -2.99 -12.32 6.91
C GLY A 94 -2.02 -11.44 7.72
N TYR A 95 -1.03 -10.83 7.06
CA TYR A 95 -0.09 -9.91 7.69
C TYR A 95 -0.76 -8.62 8.17
N VAL A 96 -1.58 -7.98 7.34
CA VAL A 96 -2.25 -6.71 7.65
C VAL A 96 -3.32 -6.88 8.73
N LEU A 97 -4.14 -7.94 8.62
CA LEU A 97 -5.20 -8.23 9.59
C LEU A 97 -4.64 -8.81 10.89
N GLY A 98 -3.63 -9.69 10.80
CA GLY A 98 -2.96 -10.26 11.96
C GLY A 98 -2.19 -9.23 12.78
N ASN A 99 -1.55 -8.25 12.14
CA ASN A 99 -0.84 -7.17 12.83
C ASN A 99 -1.78 -6.15 13.50
N ARG A 100 -3.06 -6.10 13.13
CA ARG A 100 -4.08 -5.25 13.79
C ARG A 100 -4.77 -5.93 14.97
N ALA A 101 -4.54 -7.23 15.19
CA ALA A 101 -5.28 -8.04 16.16
C ALA A 101 -4.58 -8.28 17.51
N ALA A 102 -3.41 -7.69 17.78
CA ALA A 102 -2.73 -7.82 19.08
C ALA A 102 -2.40 -6.45 19.67
N PRO A 103 -2.58 -6.22 20.99
CA PRO A 103 -2.66 -7.24 22.04
C PRO A 103 -4.04 -7.35 22.70
N LYS A 104 -4.60 -8.56 22.78
CA LYS A 104 -5.48 -8.89 23.90
C LYS A 104 -4.61 -8.87 25.16
N GLU A 105 -4.86 -7.88 25.99
CA GLU A 105 -4.68 -7.89 27.43
C GLU A 105 -4.70 -9.33 27.95
N SER A 106 -3.51 -9.87 28.23
CA SER A 106 -3.38 -10.96 29.18
C SER A 106 -3.66 -10.31 30.53
N ALA A 107 -4.93 -10.34 30.90
CA ALA A 107 -5.35 -10.10 32.26
C ALA A 107 -4.49 -10.96 33.20
N ALA A 108 -4.22 -10.37 34.35
CA ALA A 108 -3.43 -10.89 35.45
C ALA A 108 -3.63 -12.38 35.73
N ASP A 109 -2.52 -13.05 36.06
CA ASP A 109 -2.37 -13.80 37.31
C ASP A 109 -0.91 -13.73 37.76
#